data_AF-A0A8X7X1M0-F1
#
_entry.id   AF-A0A8X7X1M0-F1
#
_cell.length_a   1.000
_cell.length_b   1.000
_cell.length_c   1.000
_cell.angle_alpha   90.00
_cell.angle_beta   90.00
_cell.angle_gamma   90.00
#
_symmetry.space_group_name_H-M   'P 1'
#
loop_
_entity.id
_entity.type
_entity.pdbx_description
1 polymer ?
#
loop_
_entity_poly.entity_id
_entity_poly.type
_entity_poly.pdbx_seq_one_letter_code
_entity_poly.pdbx_strand_id
1 'polypeptide(L)'
;MEIYTAVTTPAKVPGQLLTLFYANRLGEYPYINELTKEKYYGGLPQEGHLKGHLAKASEDIQFYIPSAVTPGLAVIDWEEWRPIWSRNWGGKKIYILHSITVMKKQRISWSMEDLFLTAERTFETVAQKYMAETLILGQEQRPYQLWGFYLFPDCYNYDYKNANKPYTGKCSSTVMSQNDLLHWLWGNSSALYPSVYLSTVLKNSEKASLFVRNRVQEAKRVATLHGGLQIPSIYVYNRPVFTDLNSEFLSERSCEELSKQLTQILNPYIANVSAAAKLCSSILCQGKGRCTRKNYDASDYLHLNAANFQIQKQRNGKYFAVGTASPKDLSDMANKFTCTCYVGENCQAHLPAHIPNTRRVIPI
;
A
#
# COMPACT_ATOMS: atom_id res chain seq x y z
N MET A 1 -2.46 4.96 -22.75
CA MET A 1 -3.11 4.40 -21.55
C MET A 1 -2.95 2.87 -21.43
N GLU A 2 -2.22 2.21 -22.32
CA GLU A 2 -2.27 0.74 -22.51
C GLU A 2 -1.08 -0.04 -21.92
N ILE A 3 -0.40 0.54 -20.91
CA ILE A 3 0.59 -0.16 -20.08
C ILE A 3 0.08 -0.42 -18.65
N TYR A 4 -0.94 0.35 -18.24
CA TYR A 4 -1.53 0.28 -16.92
C TYR A 4 -2.75 -0.64 -16.97
N THR A 5 -2.90 -1.52 -15.98
CA THR A 5 -4.07 -2.39 -15.86
C THR A 5 -5.36 -1.60 -15.64
N ALA A 6 -5.26 -0.42 -15.02
CA ALA A 6 -6.35 0.54 -14.93
C ALA A 6 -5.83 1.97 -14.80
N VAL A 7 -6.70 2.91 -15.16
CA VAL A 7 -6.54 4.34 -14.88
C VAL A 7 -7.77 4.80 -14.13
N THR A 8 -7.54 5.39 -12.96
CA THR A 8 -8.58 5.90 -12.07
C THR A 8 -8.32 7.36 -11.72
N THR A 9 -9.37 8.08 -11.37
CA THR A 9 -9.35 9.48 -10.98
C THR A 9 -9.66 9.65 -9.50
N PRO A 10 -9.01 10.60 -8.80
CA PRO A 10 -9.40 10.98 -7.45
C PRO A 10 -10.74 11.73 -7.39
N ALA A 11 -11.35 12.06 -8.53
CA ALA A 11 -12.67 12.69 -8.58
C ALA A 11 -13.76 11.81 -7.91
N LYS A 12 -14.87 12.45 -7.52
CA LYS A 12 -16.03 11.75 -6.90
C LYS A 12 -16.85 11.03 -7.98
N VAL A 13 -16.31 9.97 -8.57
CA VAL A 13 -16.98 9.17 -9.60
C VAL A 13 -17.05 7.69 -9.18
N PRO A 14 -18.21 7.03 -9.37
CA PRO A 14 -18.39 5.63 -8.99
C PRO A 14 -17.88 4.65 -10.05
N GLY A 15 -17.80 3.37 -9.71
CA GLY A 15 -17.56 2.28 -10.66
C GLY A 15 -16.11 2.19 -11.18
N GLN A 16 -15.14 2.70 -10.42
CA GLN A 16 -13.72 2.65 -10.77
C GLN A 16 -13.08 1.33 -10.30
N LEU A 17 -12.05 0.84 -11.00
CA LEU A 17 -11.31 -0.36 -10.55
C LEU A 17 -10.68 -0.12 -9.17
N LEU A 18 -10.09 1.05 -8.96
CA LEU A 18 -9.60 1.54 -7.68
C LEU A 18 -10.57 2.62 -7.17
N THR A 19 -11.27 2.32 -6.08
CA THR A 19 -12.12 3.27 -5.36
C THR A 19 -11.34 3.85 -4.19
N LEU A 20 -11.25 5.18 -4.16
CA LEU A 20 -10.58 5.94 -3.09
C LEU A 20 -11.59 6.63 -2.19
N PHE A 21 -11.57 6.27 -0.91
CA PHE A 21 -12.40 6.83 0.13
C PHE A 21 -11.58 7.78 1.00
N TYR A 22 -11.50 9.05 0.61
CA TYR A 22 -10.97 10.11 1.50
C TYR A 22 -11.86 10.28 2.74
N ALA A 23 -11.35 10.96 3.76
CA ALA A 23 -12.02 11.20 5.05
C ALA A 23 -13.49 11.67 4.96
N ASN A 24 -13.89 12.37 3.90
CA ASN A 24 -15.27 12.85 3.69
C ASN A 24 -16.08 12.04 2.66
N ARG A 25 -15.68 10.79 2.37
CA ARG A 25 -16.32 9.94 1.34
C ARG A 25 -16.77 8.56 1.84
N LEU A 26 -16.54 8.22 3.11
CA LEU A 26 -16.95 6.93 3.65
C LEU A 26 -17.44 7.09 5.09
N GLY A 27 -18.75 7.15 5.23
CA GLY A 27 -19.40 7.27 6.51
C GLY A 27 -19.14 8.61 7.21
N GLU A 28 -19.55 8.65 8.48
CA GLU A 28 -19.38 9.80 9.38
C GLU A 28 -18.07 9.65 10.18
N TYR A 29 -16.94 9.65 9.47
CA TYR A 29 -15.62 9.46 10.09
C TYR A 29 -15.25 10.64 11.00
N PRO A 30 -15.06 10.44 12.32
CA PRO A 30 -14.82 11.53 13.26
C PRO A 30 -13.37 12.00 13.21
N TYR A 31 -13.14 13.29 12.93
CA TYR A 31 -11.79 13.85 12.92
C TYR A 31 -11.76 15.35 13.24
N ILE A 32 -10.58 15.82 13.65
CA ILE A 32 -10.28 17.24 13.83
C ILE A 32 -9.33 17.68 12.72
N ASN A 33 -9.69 18.72 11.98
CA ASN A 33 -8.78 19.30 11.02
C ASN A 33 -7.57 19.92 11.76
N GLU A 34 -6.36 19.46 11.45
CA GLU A 34 -5.16 19.88 12.17
C GLU A 34 -4.85 21.38 12.02
N LEU A 35 -5.28 22.01 10.93
CA LEU A 35 -5.04 23.43 10.66
C LEU A 35 -6.16 24.30 11.22
N THR A 36 -7.41 24.04 10.83
CA THR A 36 -8.56 24.88 11.20
C THR A 36 -9.08 24.60 12.61
N LYS A 37 -8.70 23.45 13.20
CA LYS A 37 -9.20 22.95 14.50
C LYS A 37 -10.68 22.62 14.52
N GLU A 38 -11.34 22.67 13.36
CA GLU A 38 -12.73 22.29 13.18
C GLU A 38 -12.93 20.79 13.44
N LYS A 39 -14.03 20.45 14.11
CA LYS A 39 -14.38 19.08 14.45
C LYS A 39 -15.47 18.58 13.50
N TYR A 40 -15.25 17.41 12.93
CA TYR A 40 -16.20 16.69 12.09
C TYR A 40 -16.71 15.47 12.84
N TYR A 41 -18.03 15.27 12.86
CA TYR A 41 -18.70 14.12 13.49
C TYR A 41 -18.24 13.84 14.94
N GLY A 42 -18.06 14.89 15.75
CA GLY A 42 -17.57 14.80 17.14
C GLY A 42 -16.06 14.97 17.29
N GLY A 43 -15.30 14.77 16.21
CA GLY A 43 -13.87 15.05 16.10
C GLY A 43 -12.93 13.99 16.67
N LEU A 44 -13.38 13.20 17.65
CA LEU A 44 -12.65 12.07 18.22
C LEU A 44 -13.43 10.77 17.98
N PRO A 45 -12.76 9.62 17.81
CA PRO A 45 -13.44 8.32 17.69
C PRO A 45 -14.48 8.09 18.80
N GLN A 46 -14.11 8.33 20.06
CA GLN A 46 -14.98 8.10 21.22
C GLN A 46 -16.11 9.13 21.40
N GLU A 47 -16.10 10.24 20.67
CA GLU A 47 -17.19 11.23 20.63
C GLU A 47 -18.07 11.08 19.39
N GLY A 48 -17.72 10.16 18.48
CA GLY A 48 -18.46 9.88 17.26
C GLY A 48 -19.60 8.88 17.48
N HIS A 49 -20.55 8.86 16.54
CA HIS A 49 -21.67 7.93 16.54
C HIS A 49 -21.43 6.76 15.57
N LEU A 50 -20.82 5.66 16.07
CA LEU A 50 -20.39 4.53 15.23
C LEU A 50 -21.53 3.92 14.39
N LYS A 51 -22.74 3.78 14.95
CA LYS A 51 -23.89 3.24 14.22
C LYS A 51 -24.30 4.15 13.04
N GLY A 52 -24.29 5.46 13.25
CA GLY A 52 -24.54 6.44 12.19
C GLY A 52 -23.47 6.40 11.11
N HIS A 53 -22.20 6.30 11.54
CA HIS A 53 -21.08 6.12 10.64
C HIS A 53 -21.22 4.89 9.74
N LEU A 54 -21.53 3.72 10.29
CA LEU A 54 -21.69 2.48 9.52
C LEU A 54 -22.91 2.53 8.59
N ALA A 55 -24.02 3.12 9.04
CA ALA A 55 -25.20 3.31 8.18
C ALA A 55 -24.86 4.19 6.96
N LYS A 56 -24.17 5.31 7.19
CA LYS A 56 -23.73 6.21 6.12
C LYS A 56 -22.67 5.55 5.22
N ALA A 57 -21.72 4.82 5.80
CA ALA A 57 -20.68 4.10 5.05
C ALA A 57 -21.30 3.05 4.12
N SER A 58 -22.34 2.34 4.57
CA SER A 58 -23.10 1.39 3.74
C SER A 58 -23.70 2.07 2.49
N GLU A 59 -24.26 3.27 2.62
CA GLU A 59 -24.76 4.03 1.46
C GLU A 59 -23.63 4.48 0.53
N ASP A 60 -22.53 4.96 1.10
CA ASP A 60 -21.38 5.44 0.33
C ASP A 60 -20.72 4.30 -0.45
N ILE A 61 -20.58 3.11 0.14
CA ILE A 61 -20.10 1.90 -0.52
C ILE A 61 -21.00 1.55 -1.71
N GLN A 62 -22.32 1.60 -1.53
CA GLN A 62 -23.27 1.33 -2.61
C GLN A 62 -23.16 2.33 -3.75
N PHE A 63 -22.97 3.61 -3.43
CA PHE A 63 -22.78 4.64 -4.43
C PHE A 63 -21.47 4.46 -5.21
N TYR A 64 -20.33 4.39 -4.52
CA TYR A 64 -19.02 4.39 -5.16
C TYR A 64 -18.67 3.06 -5.84
N ILE A 65 -19.20 1.94 -5.33
CA ILE A 65 -18.99 0.60 -5.86
C ILE A 65 -20.37 -0.02 -6.18
N PRO A 66 -20.99 0.33 -7.32
CA PRO A 66 -22.35 -0.15 -7.63
C PRO A 66 -22.44 -1.67 -7.79
N SER A 67 -21.40 -2.30 -8.35
CA SER A 67 -21.37 -3.74 -8.58
C SER A 67 -20.89 -4.49 -7.35
N ALA A 68 -21.68 -5.46 -6.88
CA ALA A 68 -21.29 -6.35 -5.79
C ALA A 68 -20.29 -7.45 -6.20
N VAL A 69 -20.15 -7.71 -7.51
CA VAL A 69 -19.41 -8.88 -8.04
C VAL A 69 -18.17 -8.51 -8.86
N THR A 70 -17.98 -7.23 -9.17
CA THR A 70 -16.81 -6.79 -9.95
C THR A 70 -15.58 -6.75 -9.04
N PRO A 71 -14.47 -7.40 -9.41
CA PRO A 71 -13.21 -7.28 -8.68
C PRO A 71 -12.63 -5.87 -8.74
N GLY A 72 -11.96 -5.45 -7.66
CA GLY A 72 -11.32 -4.13 -7.62
C GLY A 72 -10.53 -3.90 -6.34
N LEU A 73 -10.05 -2.66 -6.18
CA LEU A 73 -9.32 -2.19 -5.02
C LEU A 73 -10.19 -1.14 -4.31
N ALA A 74 -10.35 -1.28 -3.00
CA ALA A 74 -11.06 -0.33 -2.17
C ALA A 74 -10.10 0.19 -1.08
N VAL A 75 -9.68 1.45 -1.22
CA VAL A 75 -8.68 2.06 -0.35
C VAL A 75 -9.32 3.14 0.50
N ILE A 76 -9.25 2.95 1.82
CA ILE A 76 -9.69 3.94 2.80
C ILE A 76 -8.50 4.84 3.14
N ASP A 77 -8.62 6.12 2.81
CA ASP A 77 -7.57 7.13 2.98
C ASP A 77 -7.92 8.04 4.16
N TRP A 78 -7.82 7.45 5.36
CA TRP A 78 -7.98 8.12 6.64
C TRP A 78 -6.60 8.36 7.25
N GLU A 79 -6.18 9.62 7.25
CA GLU A 79 -4.84 10.01 7.67
C GLU A 79 -4.85 10.87 8.94
N GLU A 80 -6.02 11.27 9.44
CA GLU A 80 -6.22 12.33 10.41
C GLU A 80 -5.77 11.94 11.83
N TRP A 81 -6.12 10.73 12.28
CA TRP A 81 -5.60 10.14 13.51
C TRP A 81 -5.04 8.74 13.26
N ARG A 82 -4.22 8.25 14.18
CA ARG A 82 -3.62 6.91 14.11
C ARG A 82 -4.21 6.05 15.24
N PRO A 83 -4.51 4.76 14.99
CA PRO A 83 -5.19 3.91 15.97
C PRO A 83 -4.35 3.61 17.22
N ILE A 84 -3.02 3.80 17.14
CA ILE A 84 -2.13 3.72 18.30
C ILE A 84 -1.94 5.12 18.87
N TRP A 85 -2.33 5.30 20.13
CA TRP A 85 -2.30 6.55 20.88
C TRP A 85 -0.94 7.24 20.79
N SER A 86 0.14 6.53 21.14
CA SER A 86 1.52 7.04 21.10
C SER A 86 2.00 7.46 19.71
N ARG A 87 1.33 7.03 18.62
CA ARG A 87 1.64 7.46 17.25
C ARG A 87 0.97 8.78 16.88
N ASN A 88 0.08 9.35 17.68
CA ASN A 88 -0.55 10.65 17.44
C ASN A 88 0.37 11.83 17.83
N TRP A 89 1.61 11.83 17.33
CA TRP A 89 2.59 12.90 17.49
C TRP A 89 2.50 13.94 16.35
N GLY A 90 3.27 15.03 16.48
CA GLY A 90 3.22 16.16 15.55
C GLY A 90 1.90 16.93 15.68
N GLY A 91 1.29 17.34 14.56
CA GLY A 91 -0.01 18.01 14.56
C GLY A 91 -1.15 17.15 15.12
N LYS A 92 -1.00 15.82 15.09
CA LYS A 92 -1.95 14.85 15.67
C LYS A 92 -1.97 14.83 17.20
N LYS A 93 -1.07 15.56 17.89
CA LYS A 93 -1.15 15.72 19.35
C LYS A 93 -2.50 16.29 19.80
N ILE A 94 -3.21 16.97 18.90
CA ILE A 94 -4.57 17.45 19.14
C ILE A 94 -5.52 16.32 19.61
N TYR A 95 -5.41 15.10 19.06
CA TYR A 95 -6.25 13.98 19.45
C TYR A 95 -6.00 13.53 20.90
N ILE A 96 -4.74 13.51 21.32
CA ILE A 96 -4.33 13.22 22.69
C ILE A 96 -4.89 14.28 23.65
N LEU A 97 -4.65 15.56 23.36
CA LEU A 97 -5.05 16.68 24.21
C LEU A 97 -6.57 16.77 24.36
N HIS A 98 -7.31 16.62 23.26
CA HIS A 98 -8.77 16.69 23.29
C HIS A 98 -9.38 15.48 24.00
N SER A 99 -8.83 14.28 23.82
CA SER A 99 -9.31 13.08 24.54
C SER A 99 -9.20 13.24 26.06
N ILE A 100 -8.07 13.75 26.56
CA ILE A 100 -7.88 14.02 27.99
C ILE A 100 -8.82 15.14 28.47
N THR A 101 -8.99 16.19 27.66
CA THR A 101 -9.86 17.33 28.01
C THR A 101 -11.32 16.92 28.15
N VAL A 102 -11.83 16.09 27.24
CA VAL A 102 -13.18 15.54 27.30
C VAL A 102 -13.35 14.70 28.56
N MET A 103 -12.40 13.79 28.83
CA MET A 103 -12.43 12.94 30.02
C MET A 103 -12.44 13.77 31.32
N LYS A 104 -11.59 14.81 31.39
CA LYS A 104 -11.49 15.69 32.57
C LYS A 104 -12.80 16.44 32.86
N LYS A 105 -13.53 16.85 31.82
CA LYS A 105 -14.86 17.49 32.00
C LYS A 105 -15.88 16.53 32.59
N GLN A 106 -15.78 15.24 32.30
CA GLN A 106 -16.71 14.20 32.78
C GLN A 106 -16.30 13.61 34.14
N ARG A 107 -15.00 13.67 34.49
CA ARG A 107 -14.39 13.04 35.67
C ARG A 107 -13.47 14.01 36.41
N ILE A 108 -14.05 15.06 36.98
CA ILE A 108 -13.31 16.17 37.61
C ILE A 108 -12.43 15.71 38.79
N SER A 109 -12.84 14.67 39.53
CA SER A 109 -12.15 14.17 40.72
C SER A 109 -10.99 13.21 40.43
N TRP A 110 -10.79 12.80 39.18
CA TRP A 110 -9.76 11.81 38.83
C TRP A 110 -8.37 12.41 38.80
N SER A 111 -7.36 11.60 39.10
CA SER A 111 -5.96 11.99 38.97
C SER A 111 -5.60 12.17 37.48
N MET A 112 -4.54 12.94 37.20
CA MET A 112 -4.05 13.11 35.82
C MET A 112 -3.56 11.79 35.21
N GLU A 113 -3.06 10.87 36.03
CA GLU A 113 -2.62 9.54 35.59
C GLU A 113 -3.82 8.69 35.15
N ASP A 114 -4.87 8.63 35.98
CA ASP A 114 -6.10 7.89 35.64
C ASP A 114 -6.78 8.45 34.39
N LEU A 115 -6.79 9.79 34.25
CA LEU A 115 -7.32 10.46 33.06
C LEU A 115 -6.54 10.08 31.82
N PHE A 116 -5.21 10.05 31.89
CA PHE A 116 -4.36 9.70 30.75
C PHE A 116 -4.55 8.23 30.34
N LEU A 117 -4.41 7.30 31.29
CA LEU A 117 -4.53 5.87 31.03
C LEU A 117 -5.91 5.50 30.46
N THR A 118 -6.96 6.12 31.01
CA THR A 118 -8.33 5.87 30.53
C THR A 118 -8.57 6.52 29.17
N ALA A 119 -8.03 7.72 28.92
CA ALA A 119 -8.17 8.39 27.62
C ALA A 119 -7.46 7.61 26.52
N GLU A 120 -6.25 7.11 26.78
CA GLU A 120 -5.50 6.23 25.88
C GLU A 120 -6.31 4.98 25.55
N ARG A 121 -6.72 4.21 26.57
CA ARG A 121 -7.50 2.97 26.36
C ARG A 121 -8.79 3.23 25.60
N THR A 122 -9.50 4.30 25.93
CA THR A 122 -10.79 4.65 25.31
C THR A 122 -10.60 5.02 23.85
N PHE A 123 -9.61 5.87 23.55
CA PHE A 123 -9.29 6.28 22.19
C PHE A 123 -8.91 5.08 21.32
N GLU A 124 -7.96 4.25 21.76
CA GLU A 124 -7.50 3.09 20.97
C GLU A 124 -8.62 2.06 20.76
N THR A 125 -9.42 1.79 21.80
CA THR A 125 -10.55 0.84 21.70
C THR A 125 -11.57 1.29 20.66
N VAL A 126 -11.94 2.58 20.68
CA VAL A 126 -12.96 3.09 19.74
C VAL A 126 -12.38 3.30 18.35
N ALA A 127 -11.13 3.75 18.23
CA ALA A 127 -10.42 3.85 16.96
C ALA A 127 -10.32 2.48 16.26
N GLN A 128 -10.00 1.42 17.01
CA GLN A 128 -10.01 0.05 16.52
C GLN A 128 -11.40 -0.35 15.99
N LYS A 129 -12.48 -0.08 16.75
CA LYS A 129 -13.85 -0.40 16.31
C LYS A 129 -14.21 0.31 15.01
N TYR A 130 -13.98 1.62 14.92
CA TYR A 130 -14.25 2.38 13.70
C TYR A 130 -13.53 1.81 12.49
N MET A 131 -12.24 1.54 12.59
CA MET A 131 -11.46 1.01 11.47
C MET A 131 -11.85 -0.43 11.11
N ALA A 132 -12.00 -1.30 12.10
CA ALA A 132 -12.30 -2.72 11.89
C ALA A 132 -13.71 -2.94 11.35
N GLU A 133 -14.73 -2.33 11.97
CA GLU A 133 -16.13 -2.51 11.56
C GLU A 133 -16.40 -1.92 10.17
N THR A 134 -15.70 -0.85 9.79
CA THR A 134 -15.77 -0.30 8.42
C THR A 134 -15.18 -1.26 7.39
N LEU A 135 -14.04 -1.90 7.68
CA LEU A 135 -13.45 -2.91 6.80
C LEU A 135 -14.33 -4.16 6.68
N ILE A 136 -14.93 -4.60 7.78
CA ILE A 136 -15.84 -5.74 7.81
C ILE A 136 -17.07 -5.42 6.95
N LEU A 137 -17.72 -4.28 7.17
CA LEU A 137 -18.87 -3.83 6.37
C LEU A 137 -18.54 -3.77 4.88
N GLY A 138 -17.39 -3.20 4.51
CA GLY A 138 -16.93 -3.13 3.13
C GLY A 138 -16.79 -4.51 2.49
N GLN A 139 -16.20 -5.47 3.19
CA GLN A 139 -16.00 -6.83 2.70
C GLN A 139 -17.30 -7.63 2.64
N GLU A 140 -18.21 -7.45 3.60
CA GLU A 140 -19.53 -8.09 3.57
C GLU A 140 -20.35 -7.60 2.37
N GLN A 141 -20.35 -6.29 2.10
CA GLN A 141 -21.11 -5.73 0.98
C GLN A 141 -20.43 -5.92 -0.37
N ARG A 142 -19.09 -5.92 -0.41
CA ARG A 142 -18.27 -5.97 -1.62
C ARG A 142 -17.11 -6.97 -1.46
N PRO A 143 -17.39 -8.29 -1.42
CA PRO A 143 -16.38 -9.31 -1.13
C PRO A 143 -15.31 -9.48 -2.23
N TYR A 144 -15.58 -9.00 -3.44
CA TYR A 144 -14.62 -9.04 -4.56
C TYR A 144 -13.71 -7.80 -4.61
N GLN A 145 -13.92 -6.83 -3.72
CA GLN A 145 -13.04 -5.68 -3.58
C GLN A 145 -11.96 -5.98 -2.55
N LEU A 146 -10.74 -5.55 -2.82
CA LEU A 146 -9.61 -5.70 -1.91
C LEU A 146 -9.54 -4.48 -0.99
N TRP A 147 -10.00 -4.65 0.24
CA TRP A 147 -10.15 -3.59 1.25
C TRP A 147 -8.90 -3.43 2.11
N GLY A 148 -8.54 -2.18 2.37
CA GLY A 148 -7.46 -1.83 3.29
C GLY A 148 -7.30 -0.31 3.42
N PHE A 149 -6.53 0.10 4.42
CA PHE A 149 -6.20 1.50 4.64
C PHE A 149 -4.92 1.90 3.90
N TYR A 150 -4.95 3.06 3.24
CA TYR A 150 -3.74 3.70 2.73
C TYR A 150 -2.72 3.90 3.86
N LEU A 151 -1.43 3.88 3.51
CA LEU A 151 -0.26 4.01 4.40
C LEU A 151 0.03 2.81 5.30
N PHE A 152 -0.94 1.92 5.57
CA PHE A 152 -0.74 0.82 6.52
C PHE A 152 -0.17 -0.47 5.88
N PRO A 153 0.86 -1.10 6.49
CA PRO A 153 1.64 -0.58 7.62
C PRO A 153 2.65 0.51 7.21
N ASP A 154 2.97 1.39 8.17
CA ASP A 154 4.13 2.28 8.06
C ASP A 154 5.32 1.70 8.85
N CYS A 155 6.50 1.78 8.26
CA CYS A 155 7.79 1.35 8.83
C CYS A 155 8.49 2.48 9.61
N TYR A 156 8.06 3.72 9.43
CA TYR A 156 8.64 4.93 10.04
C TYR A 156 10.17 5.05 9.90
N ASN A 157 10.74 4.46 8.86
CA ASN A 157 12.17 4.44 8.53
C ASN A 157 12.64 5.76 7.88
N TYR A 158 12.23 6.89 8.47
CA TYR A 158 12.50 8.26 7.99
C TYR A 158 13.82 8.84 8.52
N ASP A 159 14.58 8.05 9.27
CA ASP A 159 15.85 8.40 9.89
C ASP A 159 17.00 8.59 8.88
N TYR A 160 16.76 8.36 7.59
CA TYR A 160 17.67 8.78 6.50
C TYR A 160 17.98 10.29 6.53
N LYS A 161 17.11 11.09 7.20
CA LYS A 161 17.30 12.52 7.45
C LYS A 161 18.39 12.81 8.49
N ASN A 162 18.79 11.82 9.27
CA ASN A 162 19.88 11.95 10.23
C ASN A 162 21.22 11.60 9.56
N ALA A 163 22.05 12.62 9.30
CA ALA A 163 23.36 12.43 8.68
C ALA A 163 24.38 11.75 9.61
N ASN A 164 24.13 11.69 10.92
CA ASN A 164 25.10 11.25 11.92
C ASN A 164 25.08 9.73 12.17
N LYS A 165 24.25 8.97 11.44
CA LYS A 165 24.14 7.51 11.61
C LYS A 165 24.05 6.80 10.25
N PRO A 166 24.67 5.61 10.10
CA PRO A 166 24.46 4.76 8.94
C PRO A 166 22.97 4.41 8.80
N TYR A 167 22.41 4.64 7.63
CA TYR A 167 21.00 4.36 7.35
C TYR A 167 20.83 2.94 6.79
N THR A 168 20.07 2.10 7.50
CA THR A 168 19.79 0.71 7.08
C THR A 168 18.43 0.56 6.40
N GLY A 169 17.54 1.55 6.57
CA GLY A 169 16.15 1.51 6.15
C GLY A 169 15.25 0.55 6.93
N LYS A 170 15.78 -0.24 7.86
CA LYS A 170 14.98 -1.19 8.65
C LYS A 170 13.99 -0.46 9.55
N CYS A 171 12.80 -1.03 9.73
CA CYS A 171 11.87 -0.57 10.75
C CYS A 171 12.50 -0.83 12.12
N SER A 172 12.32 0.08 13.08
CA SER A 172 12.83 -0.15 14.43
C SER A 172 12.03 -1.26 15.13
N SER A 173 12.63 -1.90 16.13
CA SER A 173 11.94 -2.90 16.96
C SER A 173 10.66 -2.34 17.59
N THR A 174 10.71 -1.10 18.09
CA THR A 174 9.53 -0.39 18.62
C THR A 174 8.42 -0.25 17.58
N VAL A 175 8.76 0.11 16.33
CA VAL A 175 7.76 0.25 15.26
C VAL A 175 7.14 -1.11 14.92
N MET A 176 7.97 -2.16 14.82
CA MET A 176 7.51 -3.52 14.54
C MET A 176 6.58 -4.02 15.66
N SER A 177 6.95 -3.87 16.94
CA SER A 177 6.10 -4.23 18.08
C SER A 177 4.77 -3.47 18.08
N GLN A 178 4.79 -2.18 17.73
CA GLN A 178 3.55 -1.41 17.59
C GLN A 178 2.71 -1.89 16.41
N ASN A 179 3.31 -2.27 15.28
CA ASN A 179 2.56 -2.87 14.17
C ASN A 179 1.98 -4.25 14.54
N ASP A 180 2.61 -4.99 15.46
CA ASP A 180 2.08 -6.26 15.97
C ASP A 180 0.79 -6.05 16.78
N LEU A 181 0.68 -4.93 17.52
CA LEU A 181 -0.57 -4.56 18.22
C LEU A 181 -1.75 -4.37 17.26
N LEU A 182 -1.49 -4.04 15.99
CA LEU A 182 -2.49 -3.87 14.94
C LEU A 182 -2.84 -5.18 14.21
N HIS A 183 -2.58 -6.36 14.80
CA HIS A 183 -2.97 -7.65 14.22
C HIS A 183 -4.45 -7.71 13.78
N TRP A 184 -5.34 -7.04 14.52
CA TRP A 184 -6.76 -6.90 14.19
C TRP A 184 -6.99 -6.14 12.87
N LEU A 185 -6.13 -5.19 12.51
CA LEU A 185 -6.23 -4.43 11.26
C LEU A 185 -5.80 -5.30 10.08
N TRP A 186 -4.71 -6.06 10.24
CA TRP A 186 -4.19 -6.97 9.23
C TRP A 186 -5.18 -8.11 8.96
N GLY A 187 -5.76 -8.69 10.01
CA GLY A 187 -6.73 -9.77 9.91
C GLY A 187 -8.08 -9.36 9.32
N ASN A 188 -8.44 -8.08 9.41
CA ASN A 188 -9.65 -7.54 8.79
C ASN A 188 -9.37 -6.89 7.41
N SER A 189 -8.16 -6.93 6.89
CA SER A 189 -7.84 -6.39 5.56
C SER A 189 -7.75 -7.51 4.51
N SER A 190 -8.25 -7.27 3.30
CA SER A 190 -8.00 -8.15 2.14
C SER A 190 -6.84 -7.66 1.26
N ALA A 191 -6.39 -6.41 1.46
CA ALA A 191 -5.14 -5.90 0.93
C ALA A 191 -4.45 -4.90 1.88
N LEU A 192 -3.12 -4.79 1.78
CA LEU A 192 -2.31 -3.78 2.46
C LEU A 192 -1.81 -2.75 1.45
N TYR A 193 -1.83 -1.47 1.85
CA TYR A 193 -1.52 -0.34 0.97
C TYR A 193 -0.38 0.53 1.51
N PRO A 194 0.84 -0.01 1.71
CA PRO A 194 1.96 0.76 2.21
C PRO A 194 2.39 1.82 1.19
N SER A 195 2.63 3.05 1.65
CA SER A 195 3.23 4.11 0.83
C SER A 195 4.75 3.97 0.80
N VAL A 196 5.39 4.13 -0.35
CA VAL A 196 6.87 4.18 -0.49
C VAL A 196 7.34 5.49 -1.13
N TYR A 197 6.57 6.55 -0.94
CA TYR A 197 6.86 7.87 -1.48
C TYR A 197 8.25 8.37 -1.08
N LEU A 198 9.04 8.75 -2.08
CA LEU A 198 10.40 9.25 -1.89
C LEU A 198 10.40 10.77 -1.70
N SER A 199 11.37 11.24 -0.92
CA SER A 199 11.76 12.67 -0.83
C SER A 199 13.00 12.93 -1.68
N THR A 200 13.23 14.18 -2.09
CA THR A 200 14.41 14.56 -2.90
C THR A 200 15.73 14.18 -2.23
N VAL A 201 15.80 14.13 -0.90
CA VAL A 201 16.97 13.66 -0.13
C VAL A 201 17.39 12.23 -0.50
N LEU A 202 16.46 11.41 -0.99
CA LEU A 202 16.72 10.04 -1.42
C LEU A 202 17.01 9.92 -2.93
N LYS A 203 16.93 11.02 -3.69
CA LYS A 203 17.14 11.03 -5.14
C LYS A 203 18.54 10.48 -5.47
N ASN A 204 18.60 9.53 -6.41
CA ASN A 204 19.84 8.90 -6.89
C ASN A 204 20.72 8.30 -5.77
N SER A 205 20.11 7.82 -4.67
CA SER A 205 20.83 7.24 -3.53
C SER A 205 20.44 5.79 -3.28
N GLU A 206 21.41 4.96 -2.86
CA GLU A 206 21.15 3.59 -2.38
C GLU A 206 20.14 3.57 -1.21
N LYS A 207 20.08 4.65 -0.43
CA LYS A 207 19.10 4.83 0.65
C LYS A 207 17.65 4.70 0.16
N ALA A 208 17.36 5.10 -1.08
CA ALA A 208 16.01 4.94 -1.65
C ALA A 208 15.62 3.46 -1.73
N SER A 209 16.54 2.60 -2.18
CA SER A 209 16.30 1.16 -2.26
C SER A 209 16.07 0.53 -0.89
N LEU A 210 16.84 0.95 0.12
CA LEU A 210 16.68 0.51 1.51
C LEU A 210 15.35 0.97 2.12
N PHE A 211 14.97 2.23 1.86
CA PHE A 211 13.70 2.80 2.31
C PHE A 211 12.50 2.01 1.77
N VAL A 212 12.44 1.82 0.44
CA VAL A 212 11.36 1.08 -0.22
C VAL A 212 11.35 -0.39 0.19
N ARG A 213 12.51 -1.06 0.17
CA ARG A 213 12.63 -2.49 0.46
C ARG A 213 12.04 -2.83 1.82
N ASN A 214 12.43 -2.12 2.86
CA ASN A 214 12.03 -2.44 4.23
C ASN A 214 10.54 -2.12 4.51
N ARG A 215 9.96 -1.13 3.83
CA ARG A 215 8.50 -0.86 3.91
C ARG A 215 7.68 -1.99 3.30
N VAL A 216 8.14 -2.52 2.16
CA VAL A 216 7.53 -3.71 1.54
C VAL A 216 7.75 -4.95 2.40
N GLN A 217 8.91 -5.12 3.04
CA GLN A 217 9.13 -6.24 3.96
C GLN A 217 8.23 -6.17 5.18
N GLU A 218 8.00 -4.98 5.75
CA GLU A 218 7.10 -4.86 6.89
C GLU A 218 5.66 -5.19 6.50
N ALA A 219 5.19 -4.75 5.33
CA ALA A 219 3.89 -5.17 4.80
C ALA A 219 3.79 -6.70 4.64
N LYS A 220 4.84 -7.34 4.12
CA LYS A 220 4.90 -8.81 4.01
C LYS A 220 4.87 -9.49 5.38
N ARG A 221 5.60 -8.95 6.36
CA ARG A 221 5.68 -9.51 7.71
C ARG A 221 4.32 -9.44 8.41
N VAL A 222 3.68 -8.26 8.41
CA VAL A 222 2.41 -8.09 9.11
C VAL A 222 1.25 -8.83 8.45
N ALA A 223 1.30 -8.99 7.12
CA ALA A 223 0.30 -9.77 6.37
C ALA A 223 0.23 -11.25 6.82
N THR A 224 1.26 -11.77 7.47
CA THR A 224 1.30 -13.16 7.95
C THR A 224 1.08 -13.28 9.46
N LEU A 225 0.89 -12.17 10.20
CA LEU A 225 0.80 -12.21 11.66
C LEU A 225 -0.54 -12.73 12.19
N HIS A 226 -1.64 -12.50 11.48
CA HIS A 226 -2.98 -12.86 11.96
C HIS A 226 -3.31 -14.36 11.84
N GLY A 227 -2.41 -15.17 11.25
CA GLY A 227 -2.56 -16.63 11.13
C GLY A 227 -3.79 -17.09 10.34
N GLY A 228 -4.50 -16.17 9.67
CA GLY A 228 -5.72 -16.47 8.93
C GLY A 228 -5.44 -17.22 7.62
N LEU A 229 -6.48 -17.89 7.10
CA LEU A 229 -6.41 -18.63 5.83
C LEU A 229 -6.12 -17.73 4.62
N GLN A 230 -6.48 -16.44 4.71
CA GLN A 230 -6.27 -15.46 3.64
C GLN A 230 -5.22 -14.43 4.06
N ILE A 231 -4.12 -14.39 3.31
CA ILE A 231 -3.05 -13.40 3.45
C ILE A 231 -3.40 -12.20 2.56
N PRO A 232 -3.48 -10.97 3.10
CA PRO A 232 -3.82 -9.80 2.31
C PRO A 232 -2.77 -9.55 1.22
N SER A 233 -3.23 -9.20 0.03
CA SER A 233 -2.34 -8.84 -1.07
C SER A 233 -1.73 -7.45 -0.82
N ILE A 234 -0.48 -7.24 -1.24
CA ILE A 234 0.23 -5.98 -0.99
C ILE A 234 0.25 -5.15 -2.27
N TYR A 235 -0.34 -3.96 -2.20
CA TYR A 235 -0.37 -2.98 -3.29
C TYR A 235 0.35 -1.71 -2.84
N VAL A 236 1.56 -1.52 -3.36
CA VAL A 236 2.44 -0.46 -2.92
C VAL A 236 2.03 0.87 -3.57
N TYR A 237 1.79 1.89 -2.74
CA TYR A 237 1.58 3.26 -3.21
C TYR A 237 2.90 3.91 -3.58
N ASN A 238 3.03 4.31 -4.84
CA ASN A 238 4.16 5.07 -5.35
C ASN A 238 3.67 6.27 -6.16
N ARG A 239 4.52 7.28 -6.35
CA ARG A 239 4.19 8.43 -7.18
C ARG A 239 5.42 8.88 -8.00
N PRO A 240 5.20 9.49 -9.18
CA PRO A 240 6.29 9.93 -10.05
C PRO A 240 6.97 11.24 -9.58
N VAL A 241 6.55 11.80 -8.44
CA VAL A 241 7.05 13.08 -7.89
C VAL A 241 7.60 12.90 -6.47
N PHE A 242 8.57 13.71 -6.05
CA PHE A 242 9.07 13.67 -4.68
C PHE A 242 8.10 14.32 -3.67
N THR A 243 8.21 13.98 -2.37
CA THR A 243 7.22 14.38 -1.34
C THR A 243 7.21 15.88 -1.11
N ASP A 244 8.37 16.46 -1.28
CA ASP A 244 8.73 17.84 -1.09
C ASP A 244 8.66 18.64 -2.39
N LEU A 245 8.14 18.05 -3.49
CA LEU A 245 7.89 18.70 -4.78
C LEU A 245 6.45 18.42 -5.27
N ASN A 246 5.49 18.30 -4.37
CA ASN A 246 4.11 17.88 -4.69
C ASN A 246 3.34 18.81 -5.66
N SER A 247 3.86 20.00 -5.97
CA SER A 247 3.29 20.92 -6.97
C SER A 247 3.92 20.83 -8.36
N GLU A 248 4.89 19.92 -8.58
CA GLU A 248 5.71 19.86 -9.81
C GLU A 248 4.87 19.65 -11.08
N PHE A 249 3.71 18.99 -10.99
CA PHE A 249 2.86 18.65 -12.14
C PHE A 249 1.51 19.40 -12.17
N LEU A 250 1.46 20.64 -11.67
CA LEU A 250 0.23 21.45 -11.62
C LEU A 250 0.06 22.44 -12.80
N SER A 251 1.04 22.55 -13.70
CA SER A 251 0.97 23.40 -14.90
C SER A 251 0.85 22.58 -16.20
N GLU A 252 0.32 23.19 -17.26
CA GLU A 252 0.25 22.56 -18.59
C GLU A 252 1.63 22.06 -19.06
N ARG A 253 2.64 22.93 -19.02
CA ARG A 253 4.02 22.60 -19.39
C ARG A 253 4.57 21.40 -18.61
N SER A 254 4.32 21.35 -17.30
CA SER A 254 4.78 20.22 -16.47
C SER A 254 4.02 18.92 -16.77
N CYS A 255 2.75 19.00 -17.16
CA CYS A 255 1.98 17.84 -17.59
C CYS A 255 2.50 17.28 -18.93
N GLU A 256 2.89 18.16 -19.87
CA GLU A 256 3.54 17.73 -21.12
C GLU A 256 4.89 17.04 -20.85
N GLU A 257 5.68 17.58 -19.93
CA GLU A 257 6.95 16.97 -19.55
C GLU A 257 6.75 15.61 -18.87
N LEU A 258 5.80 15.52 -17.94
CA LEU A 258 5.41 14.24 -17.34
C LEU A 258 4.96 13.24 -18.41
N SER A 259 4.15 13.67 -19.39
CA SER A 259 3.72 12.81 -20.50
C SER A 259 4.90 12.23 -21.28
N LYS A 260 5.93 13.04 -21.56
CA LYS A 260 7.19 12.57 -22.19
C LYS A 260 7.91 11.58 -21.29
N GLN A 261 8.10 11.89 -20.01
CA GLN A 261 8.77 10.99 -19.05
C GLN A 261 8.03 9.65 -18.91
N LEU A 262 6.69 9.68 -18.84
CA LEU A 262 5.87 8.47 -18.81
C LEU A 262 6.10 7.65 -20.08
N THR A 263 6.01 8.26 -21.25
CA THR A 263 6.08 7.53 -22.52
C THR A 263 7.48 7.01 -22.87
N GLN A 264 8.53 7.75 -22.53
CA GLN A 264 9.91 7.45 -22.90
C GLN A 264 10.65 6.60 -21.87
N ILE A 265 10.32 6.74 -20.57
CA ILE A 265 11.09 6.12 -19.48
C ILE A 265 10.21 5.16 -18.69
N LEU A 266 9.12 5.66 -18.09
CA LEU A 266 8.38 4.87 -17.10
C LEU A 266 7.60 3.72 -17.75
N ASN A 267 6.88 3.97 -18.84
CA ASN A 267 6.06 2.94 -19.50
C ASN A 267 6.93 1.79 -20.05
N PRO A 268 8.07 2.03 -20.75
CA PRO A 268 8.97 0.94 -21.14
C PRO A 268 9.56 0.18 -19.93
N TYR A 269 9.88 0.88 -18.84
CA TYR A 269 10.37 0.23 -17.62
C TYR A 269 9.29 -0.65 -16.97
N ILE A 270 8.04 -0.18 -16.88
CA ILE A 270 6.89 -0.97 -16.41
C ILE A 270 6.70 -2.21 -17.29
N ALA A 271 6.82 -2.07 -18.62
CA ALA A 271 6.73 -3.20 -19.54
C ALA A 271 7.81 -4.24 -19.27
N ASN A 272 9.06 -3.78 -19.05
CA ASN A 272 10.19 -4.66 -18.75
C ASN A 272 9.95 -5.46 -17.47
N VAL A 273 9.68 -4.79 -16.34
CA VAL A 273 9.46 -5.49 -15.05
C VAL A 273 8.24 -6.40 -15.09
N SER A 274 7.17 -6.01 -15.81
CA SER A 274 5.95 -6.80 -15.92
C SER A 274 6.18 -8.07 -16.74
N ALA A 275 6.85 -7.98 -17.89
CA ALA A 275 7.20 -9.17 -18.67
C ALA A 275 8.22 -10.04 -17.95
N ALA A 276 9.20 -9.48 -17.24
CA ALA A 276 10.14 -10.24 -16.44
C ALA A 276 9.43 -11.04 -15.33
N ALA A 277 8.46 -10.43 -14.65
CA ALA A 277 7.64 -11.10 -13.65
C ALA A 277 6.78 -12.23 -14.25
N LYS A 278 6.12 -11.99 -15.40
CA LYS A 278 5.35 -13.03 -16.13
C LYS A 278 6.24 -14.18 -16.60
N LEU A 279 7.41 -13.86 -17.15
CA LEU A 279 8.39 -14.86 -17.60
C LEU A 279 8.86 -15.72 -16.43
N CYS A 280 9.24 -15.09 -15.32
CA CYS A 280 9.70 -15.80 -14.13
C CYS A 280 8.60 -16.68 -13.54
N SER A 281 7.37 -16.15 -13.42
CA SER A 281 6.22 -16.95 -12.98
C SER A 281 6.01 -18.18 -13.85
N SER A 282 6.00 -18.02 -15.17
CA SER A 282 5.80 -19.10 -16.13
C SER A 282 6.90 -20.15 -16.09
N ILE A 283 8.18 -19.73 -16.10
CA ILE A 283 9.32 -20.66 -16.22
C ILE A 283 9.70 -21.27 -14.88
N LEU A 284 9.85 -20.45 -13.83
CA LEU A 284 10.40 -20.89 -12.55
C LEU A 284 9.32 -21.40 -11.60
N CYS A 285 8.11 -20.85 -11.68
CA CYS A 285 7.00 -21.16 -10.77
C CYS A 285 5.80 -21.82 -11.46
N GLN A 286 6.02 -22.44 -12.62
CA GLN A 286 5.01 -23.19 -13.40
C GLN A 286 3.73 -22.39 -13.73
N GLY A 287 3.79 -21.06 -13.74
CA GLY A 287 2.63 -20.17 -13.88
C GLY A 287 1.71 -20.12 -12.65
N LYS A 288 2.09 -20.77 -11.55
CA LYS A 288 1.29 -21.00 -10.34
C LYS A 288 1.75 -20.20 -9.13
N GLY A 289 2.74 -19.32 -9.32
CA GLY A 289 3.27 -18.48 -8.26
C GLY A 289 4.01 -17.26 -8.75
N ARG A 290 4.32 -16.37 -7.80
CA ARG A 290 5.14 -15.17 -8.01
C ARG A 290 6.59 -15.48 -7.66
N CYS A 291 7.52 -14.98 -8.45
CA CYS A 291 8.92 -15.01 -8.09
C CYS A 291 9.23 -14.00 -6.99
N THR A 292 9.92 -14.45 -5.95
CA THR A 292 10.40 -13.63 -4.84
C THR A 292 11.88 -13.85 -4.64
N ARG A 293 12.61 -12.85 -4.14
CA ARG A 293 14.06 -12.99 -3.91
C ARG A 293 14.33 -14.10 -2.90
N LYS A 294 15.36 -14.91 -3.12
CA LYS A 294 15.88 -15.82 -2.10
C LYS A 294 16.51 -15.06 -0.94
N ASN A 295 17.37 -14.08 -1.26
CA ASN A 295 17.91 -13.14 -0.30
C ASN A 295 17.18 -11.79 -0.45
N TYR A 296 16.36 -11.44 0.54
CA TYR A 296 15.57 -10.21 0.48
C TYR A 296 16.44 -8.94 0.54
N ASP A 297 17.64 -9.02 1.14
CA ASP A 297 18.61 -7.92 1.25
C ASP A 297 19.47 -7.74 -0.02
N ALA A 298 19.41 -8.68 -0.96
CA ALA A 298 20.14 -8.57 -2.22
C ALA A 298 19.51 -7.55 -3.19
N SER A 299 20.35 -6.97 -4.03
CA SER A 299 19.97 -6.05 -5.11
C SER A 299 19.62 -6.80 -6.40
N ASP A 300 18.87 -7.89 -6.28
CA ASP A 300 18.40 -8.69 -7.41
C ASP A 300 17.05 -8.17 -7.90
N TYR A 301 16.92 -7.87 -9.18
CA TYR A 301 15.68 -7.34 -9.75
C TYR A 301 15.19 -8.24 -10.89
N LEU A 302 13.87 -8.36 -11.01
CA LEU A 302 13.25 -9.00 -12.17
C LEU A 302 13.23 -8.00 -13.32
N HIS A 303 14.29 -8.04 -14.13
CA HIS A 303 14.42 -7.30 -15.38
C HIS A 303 14.67 -8.27 -16.52
N LEU A 304 14.10 -7.98 -17.69
CA LEU A 304 14.49 -8.65 -18.92
C LEU A 304 15.87 -8.17 -19.36
N ASN A 305 16.71 -9.11 -19.81
CA ASN A 305 18.00 -8.80 -20.39
C ASN A 305 17.81 -8.12 -21.76
N ALA A 306 18.28 -6.87 -21.88
CA ALA A 306 18.13 -6.05 -23.08
C ALA A 306 18.89 -6.59 -24.31
N ALA A 307 19.89 -7.46 -24.12
CA ALA A 307 20.55 -8.13 -25.24
C ALA A 307 19.65 -9.19 -25.89
N ASN A 308 18.69 -9.72 -25.14
CA ASN A 308 17.88 -10.88 -25.53
C ASN A 308 16.40 -10.56 -25.72
N PHE A 309 15.92 -9.46 -25.14
CA PHE A 309 14.54 -8.99 -25.22
C PHE A 309 14.47 -7.52 -25.65
N GLN A 310 13.48 -7.23 -26.49
CA GLN A 310 13.11 -5.88 -26.89
C GLN A 310 11.70 -5.56 -26.42
N ILE A 311 11.52 -4.39 -25.81
CA ILE A 311 10.21 -3.83 -25.51
C ILE A 311 9.69 -3.12 -26.75
N GLN A 312 8.52 -3.52 -27.21
CA GLN A 312 7.87 -2.93 -28.38
C GLN A 312 6.48 -2.42 -27.99
N LYS A 313 6.04 -1.37 -28.70
CA LYS A 313 4.72 -0.77 -28.55
C LYS A 313 3.96 -0.90 -29.87
N GLN A 314 2.77 -1.49 -29.82
CA GLN A 314 1.88 -1.59 -30.98
C GLN A 314 1.23 -0.24 -31.29
N ARG A 315 0.64 -0.12 -32.49
CA ARG A 315 -0.09 1.09 -32.93
C ARG A 315 -1.29 1.43 -32.04
N ASN A 316 -1.96 0.42 -31.48
CA ASN A 316 -3.03 0.64 -30.51
C ASN A 316 -2.50 1.26 -29.20
N GLY A 317 -1.24 0.97 -28.85
CA GLY A 317 -0.58 1.46 -27.64
C GLY A 317 -0.09 0.37 -26.70
N LYS A 318 -0.46 -0.90 -26.95
CA LYS A 318 -0.13 -2.06 -26.11
C LYS A 318 1.34 -2.36 -26.16
N TYR A 319 1.91 -2.67 -25.00
CA TYR A 319 3.30 -3.06 -24.87
C TYR A 319 3.44 -4.58 -24.89
N PHE A 320 4.54 -5.05 -25.46
CA PHE A 320 4.91 -6.45 -25.45
C PHE A 320 6.44 -6.58 -25.43
N ALA A 321 6.95 -7.62 -24.77
CA ALA A 321 8.35 -7.97 -24.82
C ALA A 321 8.54 -9.11 -25.83
N VAL A 322 9.47 -8.95 -26.77
CA VAL A 322 9.84 -9.98 -27.74
C VAL A 322 11.27 -10.39 -27.53
N GLY A 323 11.52 -11.68 -27.39
CA GLY A 323 12.88 -12.17 -27.20
C GLY A 323 12.94 -13.62 -26.79
N THR A 324 14.15 -14.10 -26.55
CA THR A 324 14.41 -15.46 -26.08
C THR A 324 15.34 -15.39 -24.88
N ALA A 325 14.91 -15.91 -23.73
CA ALA A 325 15.76 -15.95 -22.56
C ALA A 325 16.94 -16.92 -22.79
N SER A 326 18.16 -16.45 -22.61
CA SER A 326 19.35 -17.30 -22.73
C SER A 326 19.43 -18.28 -21.55
N PRO A 327 20.16 -19.39 -21.69
CA PRO A 327 20.42 -20.30 -20.56
C PRO A 327 21.02 -19.58 -19.35
N LYS A 328 21.87 -18.57 -19.59
CA LYS A 328 22.44 -17.73 -18.52
C LYS A 328 21.38 -16.91 -17.80
N ASP A 329 20.47 -16.26 -18.53
CA ASP A 329 19.39 -15.47 -17.90
C ASP A 329 18.53 -16.33 -16.98
N LEU A 330 18.23 -17.57 -17.40
CA LEU A 330 17.39 -18.50 -16.65
C LEU A 330 18.11 -19.10 -15.45
N SER A 331 19.39 -19.43 -15.59
CA SER A 331 20.24 -19.85 -14.47
C SER A 331 20.36 -18.74 -13.43
N ASP A 332 20.65 -17.50 -13.85
CA ASP A 332 20.71 -16.34 -12.96
C ASP A 332 19.38 -16.11 -12.23
N MET A 333 18.26 -16.22 -12.95
CA MET A 333 16.91 -16.14 -12.38
C MET A 333 16.67 -17.23 -11.33
N ALA A 334 16.96 -18.48 -11.63
CA ALA A 334 16.78 -19.60 -10.71
C ALA A 334 17.73 -19.52 -9.50
N ASN A 335 18.90 -18.92 -9.64
CA ASN A 335 19.85 -18.71 -8.55
C ASN A 335 19.35 -17.63 -7.57
N LYS A 336 18.75 -16.55 -8.08
CA LYS A 336 18.38 -15.36 -7.31
C LYS A 336 16.96 -15.39 -6.75
N PHE A 337 16.04 -16.13 -7.39
CA PHE A 337 14.62 -16.12 -7.06
C PHE A 337 14.10 -17.51 -6.64
N THR A 338 13.04 -17.50 -5.82
CA THR A 338 12.22 -18.65 -5.43
C THR A 338 10.74 -18.31 -5.68
N CYS A 339 9.83 -19.23 -5.37
CA CYS A 339 8.41 -19.08 -5.64
C CYS A 339 7.59 -18.85 -4.37
N THR A 340 6.63 -17.94 -4.46
CA THR A 340 5.49 -17.85 -3.53
C THR A 340 4.23 -18.19 -4.33
N CYS A 341 3.60 -19.33 -4.02
CA CYS A 341 2.48 -19.83 -4.79
C CYS A 341 1.21 -19.01 -4.60
N TYR A 342 0.36 -19.00 -5.61
CA TYR A 342 -0.98 -18.43 -5.49
C TYR A 342 -1.83 -19.25 -4.52
N VAL A 343 -2.87 -18.64 -3.97
CA VAL A 343 -3.78 -19.30 -3.04
C VAL A 343 -4.40 -20.53 -3.71
N GLY A 344 -4.32 -21.69 -3.05
CA GLY A 344 -4.83 -22.96 -3.57
C GLY A 344 -3.93 -23.67 -4.59
N GLU A 345 -2.81 -23.05 -5.00
CA GLU A 345 -1.87 -23.66 -5.95
C GLU A 345 -0.67 -24.29 -5.24
N ASN A 346 -0.08 -25.30 -5.89
CA ASN A 346 1.21 -25.86 -5.53
C ASN A 346 2.23 -25.56 -6.64
N CYS A 347 3.36 -24.98 -6.25
CA CYS A 347 4.42 -24.55 -7.14
C CYS A 347 5.77 -24.71 -6.44
N GLN A 348 6.83 -24.92 -7.22
CA GLN A 348 8.19 -25.07 -6.70
C GLN A 348 9.17 -24.32 -7.59
N ALA A 349 10.22 -23.75 -7.00
CA ALA A 349 11.26 -23.07 -7.77
C ALA A 349 12.12 -24.10 -8.52
N HIS A 350 11.77 -24.37 -9.78
CA HIS A 350 12.46 -25.36 -10.60
C HIS A 350 12.47 -24.94 -12.07
N LEU A 351 13.65 -25.03 -12.71
CA LEU A 351 13.77 -24.85 -14.15
C LEU A 351 13.38 -26.16 -14.86
N PRO A 352 12.57 -26.10 -15.94
CA PRO A 352 12.25 -27.29 -16.73
C PRO A 352 13.50 -27.98 -17.29
N ALA A 353 13.52 -29.32 -17.32
CA ALA A 353 14.64 -30.12 -17.85
C ALA A 353 14.98 -29.77 -19.32
N HIS A 354 13.95 -29.46 -20.11
CA HIS A 354 14.11 -28.84 -21.42
C HIS A 354 13.54 -27.43 -21.38
N ILE A 355 14.43 -26.44 -21.42
CA ILE A 355 14.07 -25.05 -21.65
C ILE A 355 13.97 -24.89 -23.17
N PRO A 356 12.78 -24.69 -23.75
CA PRO A 356 12.69 -24.51 -25.18
C PRO A 356 13.32 -23.16 -25.54
N ASN A 357 14.30 -23.17 -26.46
CA ASN A 357 14.92 -21.97 -27.05
C ASN A 357 13.91 -21.29 -28.00
N THR A 358 12.76 -20.89 -27.46
CA THR A 358 11.65 -20.32 -28.22
C THR A 358 11.63 -18.82 -28.04
N ARG A 359 11.52 -18.13 -29.18
CA ARG A 359 11.16 -16.73 -29.20
C ARG A 359 9.78 -16.57 -28.56
N ARG A 360 9.71 -15.76 -27.51
CA ARG A 360 8.49 -15.45 -26.78
C ARG A 360 7.99 -14.06 -27.14
N VAL A 361 6.68 -13.93 -27.18
CA VAL A 361 5.96 -12.65 -27.21
C VAL A 361 5.19 -12.57 -25.91
N ILE A 362 5.62 -11.70 -25.00
CA ILE A 362 5.03 -11.56 -23.68
C ILE A 362 4.17 -10.29 -23.71
N PRO A 363 2.84 -10.39 -23.81
CA PRO A 363 1.97 -9.21 -23.74
C PRO A 363 2.00 -8.64 -22.32
N ILE A 364 1.98 -7.31 -22.20
CA ILE A 364 1.90 -6.63 -20.91
C ILE A 364 0.44 -6.37 -20.54
#